data_AF-A0A4Y3KMJ1-F1
#
_entry.id   AF-A0A4Y3KMJ1-F1
#
_cell.length_a   1.000
_cell.length_b   1.000
_cell.length_c   1.000
_cell.angle_alpha   90.00
_cell.angle_beta   90.00
_cell.angle_gamma   90.00
#
_symmetry.space_group_name_H-M   'P 1'
#
loop_
_entity.id
_entity.type
_entity.pdbx_description
1 polymer ?
#
loop_
_entity_poly.entity_id
_entity_poly.type
_entity_poly.pdbx_seq_one_letter_code
_entity_poly.pdbx_strand_id
1 'polypeptide(L)'
;MAVAATVLVLAACATGMSGAETEACDRVSVWAYGGQDADRFDQAVAAAQEALADASDTPLAEPLAQLVGSPEAARGAGAEAFLAVCEDHGWEPLEG
;
A
#
# COMPACT_ATOMS: atom_id res chain seq x y z
N MET A 1 -7.84 45.40 23.55
CA MET A 1 -7.38 44.00 23.68
C MET A 1 -7.27 43.43 22.27
N ALA A 2 -6.07 43.01 21.90
CA ALA A 2 -5.68 42.75 20.51
C ALA A 2 -6.15 41.38 20.01
N VAL A 3 -6.76 41.42 18.83
CA VAL A 3 -6.77 40.44 17.73
C VAL A 3 -6.62 38.96 18.12
N ALA A 4 -7.75 38.25 18.15
CA ALA A 4 -7.78 36.80 18.05
C ALA A 4 -7.24 36.42 16.66
N ALA A 5 -5.96 36.03 16.61
CA ALA A 5 -5.34 35.47 15.43
C ALA A 5 -6.01 34.13 15.12
N THR A 6 -6.90 34.12 14.14
CA THR A 6 -7.41 32.93 13.49
C THR A 6 -6.24 32.26 12.77
N VAL A 7 -5.61 31.30 13.47
CA VAL A 7 -4.68 30.37 12.84
C VAL A 7 -5.51 29.43 11.97
N LEU A 8 -5.75 29.85 10.73
CA LEU A 8 -6.09 28.94 9.64
C LEU A 8 -4.82 28.11 9.39
N VAL A 9 -4.64 27.06 10.19
CA VAL A 9 -3.70 25.99 9.87
C VAL A 9 -4.24 25.37 8.59
N LEU A 10 -3.65 25.78 7.49
CA LEU A 10 -3.65 25.05 6.24
C LEU A 10 -3.27 23.61 6.61
N ALA A 11 -4.27 22.74 6.74
CA ALA A 11 -4.08 21.32 6.54
C ALA A 11 -3.59 21.23 5.09
N ALA A 12 -2.26 21.34 4.94
CA ALA A 12 -1.58 20.96 3.74
C ALA A 12 -2.17 19.62 3.35
N CYS A 13 -2.75 19.57 2.16
CA CYS A 13 -3.23 18.36 1.53
C CYS A 13 -2.18 17.27 1.80
N ALA A 14 -2.48 16.35 2.71
CA ALA A 14 -1.71 15.13 2.85
C ALA A 14 -2.08 14.30 1.63
N THR A 15 -1.52 14.70 0.48
CA THR A 15 -1.53 13.93 -0.76
C THR A 15 -0.46 12.86 -0.60
N GLY A 16 -0.67 11.98 0.36
CA GLY A 16 0.21 10.88 0.71
C GLY A 16 -0.65 9.76 1.24
N MET A 17 -0.22 8.53 1.03
CA MET A 17 -0.93 7.36 1.50
C MET A 17 -1.23 7.42 3.00
N SER A 18 -2.34 6.81 3.36
CA SER A 18 -2.61 6.45 4.75
C SER A 18 -1.60 5.39 5.22
N GLY A 19 -1.39 5.32 6.54
CA GLY A 19 -0.50 4.30 7.11
C GLY A 19 -0.93 2.86 6.78
N ALA A 20 -2.23 2.62 6.61
CA ALA A 20 -2.77 1.34 6.17
C ALA A 20 -2.33 0.97 4.74
N GLU A 21 -2.36 1.94 3.83
CA GLU A 21 -1.93 1.77 2.45
C GLU A 21 -0.41 1.56 2.36
N THR A 22 0.36 2.36 3.09
CA THR A 22 1.81 2.17 3.22
C THR A 22 2.13 0.75 3.71
N GLU A 23 1.47 0.31 4.80
CA GLU A 23 1.71 -1.02 5.34
C GLU A 23 1.36 -2.12 4.33
N ALA A 24 0.25 -2.00 3.61
CA ALA A 24 -0.12 -2.97 2.59
C ALA A 24 0.93 -3.08 1.47
N CYS A 25 1.44 -1.94 0.98
CA CYS A 25 2.53 -1.86 0.02
C CYS A 25 3.81 -2.51 0.56
N ASP A 26 4.18 -2.21 1.81
CA ASP A 26 5.33 -2.81 2.47
C ASP A 26 5.23 -4.35 2.57
N ARG A 27 4.07 -4.89 2.97
CA ARG A 27 3.88 -6.35 3.08
C ARG A 27 4.13 -7.06 1.75
N VAL A 28 3.61 -6.52 0.65
CA VAL A 28 3.79 -7.10 -0.68
C VAL A 28 5.23 -6.90 -1.17
N SER A 29 5.85 -5.75 -0.89
CA SER A 29 7.23 -5.46 -1.29
C SER A 29 8.25 -6.39 -0.64
N VAL A 30 8.06 -6.71 0.65
CA VAL A 30 8.94 -7.64 1.39
C VAL A 30 8.93 -9.02 0.74
N TRP A 31 7.77 -9.49 0.26
CA TRP A 31 7.70 -10.73 -0.49
C TRP A 31 8.33 -10.60 -1.89
N ALA A 32 8.00 -9.54 -2.62
CA ALA A 32 8.45 -9.33 -3.99
C ALA A 32 9.98 -9.21 -4.09
N TYR A 33 10.60 -8.47 -3.18
CA TYR A 33 12.05 -8.26 -3.14
C TYR A 33 12.79 -9.26 -2.25
N GLY A 34 12.09 -9.95 -1.34
CA GLY A 34 12.64 -10.96 -0.44
C GLY A 34 12.81 -12.36 -1.05
N GLY A 35 12.72 -12.49 -2.37
CA GLY A 35 12.96 -13.75 -3.09
C GLY A 35 11.71 -14.50 -3.55
N GLN A 36 10.51 -13.92 -3.39
CA GLN A 36 9.26 -14.41 -3.99
C GLN A 36 8.90 -15.86 -3.61
N ASP A 37 9.18 -16.25 -2.37
CA ASP A 37 8.89 -17.59 -1.87
C ASP A 37 7.38 -17.89 -1.91
N ALA A 38 7.00 -19.00 -2.55
CA ALA A 38 5.60 -19.33 -2.82
C ALA A 38 4.78 -19.56 -1.54
N ASP A 39 5.39 -20.16 -0.51
CA ASP A 39 4.75 -20.41 0.79
C ASP A 39 4.50 -19.11 1.58
N ARG A 40 5.24 -18.04 1.26
CA ARG A 40 5.12 -16.72 1.91
C ARG A 40 4.18 -15.77 1.19
N PHE A 41 3.80 -16.05 -0.06
CA PHE A 41 2.91 -15.18 -0.83
C PHE A 41 1.57 -14.97 -0.12
N ASP A 42 0.90 -16.07 0.26
CA ASP A 42 -0.42 -16.01 0.87
C ASP A 42 -0.41 -15.23 2.21
N GLN A 43 0.70 -15.35 2.97
CA GLN A 43 0.91 -14.56 4.18
C GLN A 43 1.06 -13.05 3.89
N ALA A 44 1.81 -12.69 2.86
CA ALA A 44 2.03 -11.29 2.49
C ALA A 44 0.73 -10.61 2.03
N VAL A 45 -0.04 -11.26 1.14
CA VAL A 45 -1.30 -10.69 0.66
C VAL A 45 -2.38 -10.68 1.74
N ALA A 46 -2.43 -11.67 2.63
CA ALA A 46 -3.37 -11.65 3.75
C ALA A 46 -3.07 -10.51 4.73
N ALA A 47 -1.79 -10.25 5.03
CA ALA A 47 -1.38 -9.13 5.86
C ALA A 47 -1.70 -7.77 5.20
N ALA A 48 -1.52 -7.66 3.88
CA ALA A 48 -1.91 -6.47 3.13
C ALA A 48 -3.44 -6.26 3.14
N GLN A 49 -4.23 -7.33 3.03
CA GLN A 49 -5.68 -7.28 3.12
C GLN A 49 -6.15 -6.85 4.51
N GLU A 50 -5.51 -7.36 5.56
CA GLU A 50 -5.79 -6.96 6.95
C GLU A 50 -5.50 -5.47 7.16
N ALA A 51 -4.36 -4.97 6.66
CA ALA A 51 -4.01 -3.56 6.73
C ALA A 51 -5.07 -2.66 6.05
N LEU A 52 -5.62 -3.10 4.91
CA LEU A 52 -6.65 -2.36 4.18
C LEU A 52 -8.09 -2.63 4.65
N ALA A 53 -8.31 -3.53 5.61
CA ALA A 53 -9.67 -3.94 6.01
C ALA A 53 -10.51 -2.77 6.54
N ASP A 54 -9.89 -1.85 7.26
CA ASP A 54 -10.52 -0.62 7.77
C ASP A 54 -10.50 0.54 6.75
N ALA A 55 -9.78 0.39 5.63
CA ALA A 55 -9.63 1.38 4.57
C ALA A 55 -10.49 1.01 3.35
N SER A 56 -11.82 0.97 3.53
CA SER A 56 -12.75 0.46 2.50
C SER A 56 -12.85 1.30 1.22
N ASP A 57 -12.29 2.51 1.21
CA ASP A 57 -12.27 3.46 0.08
C ASP A 57 -10.82 3.81 -0.30
N THR A 58 -9.99 2.79 -0.51
CA THR A 58 -8.59 2.95 -0.96
C THR A 58 -8.44 2.58 -2.44
N PRO A 59 -7.64 3.34 -3.22
CA PRO A 59 -7.25 2.96 -4.58
C PRO A 59 -6.51 1.62 -4.67
N LEU A 60 -5.98 1.08 -3.55
CA LEU A 60 -5.22 -0.16 -3.53
C LEU A 60 -6.07 -1.43 -3.42
N ALA A 61 -7.37 -1.31 -3.12
CA ALA A 61 -8.22 -2.48 -2.87
C ALA A 61 -8.39 -3.37 -4.12
N GLU A 62 -8.64 -2.78 -5.28
CA GLU A 62 -8.78 -3.51 -6.54
C GLU A 62 -7.45 -4.09 -7.06
N PRO A 63 -6.33 -3.33 -7.08
CA PRO A 63 -5.01 -3.87 -7.35
C PRO A 63 -4.64 -5.06 -6.45
N LEU A 64 -4.91 -4.97 -5.14
CA LEU A 64 -4.64 -6.07 -4.22
C LEU A 64 -5.53 -7.29 -4.48
N ALA A 65 -6.80 -7.09 -4.80
CA ALA A 65 -7.70 -8.18 -5.16
C ALA A 65 -7.26 -8.90 -6.44
N GLN A 66 -6.74 -8.17 -7.44
CA GLN A 66 -6.17 -8.75 -8.65
C GLN A 66 -4.90 -9.56 -8.36
N LEU A 67 -4.03 -9.08 -7.47
CA LEU A 67 -2.86 -9.82 -7.02
C LEU A 67 -3.26 -11.13 -6.33
N VAL A 68 -4.23 -11.09 -5.40
CA VAL A 68 -4.74 -12.28 -4.70
C VAL A 68 -5.32 -13.30 -5.68
N GLY A 69 -6.01 -12.85 -6.73
CA GLY A 69 -6.57 -13.71 -7.77
C GLY A 69 -5.55 -14.21 -8.81
N SER A 70 -4.29 -13.78 -8.74
CA SER A 70 -3.28 -14.13 -9.74
C SER A 70 -2.84 -15.60 -9.63
N PRO A 71 -2.72 -16.33 -10.76
CA PRO A 71 -2.18 -17.68 -10.74
C PRO A 71 -0.71 -17.65 -10.27
N GLU A 72 -0.22 -18.74 -9.69
CA GLU A 72 1.14 -18.80 -9.10
C GLU A 72 2.23 -18.29 -10.06
N ALA A 73 2.18 -18.74 -11.32
CA ALA A 73 3.12 -18.34 -12.37
C ALA A 73 3.07 -16.83 -12.72
N ALA A 74 2.04 -16.10 -12.31
CA ALA A 74 1.86 -14.67 -12.55
C ALA A 74 1.97 -13.81 -11.28
N ARG A 75 2.13 -14.41 -10.08
CA ARG A 75 2.19 -13.67 -8.81
C ARG A 75 3.30 -12.63 -8.76
N GLY A 76 4.46 -12.93 -9.36
CA GLY A 76 5.57 -11.99 -9.46
C GLY A 76 5.19 -10.72 -10.23
N ALA A 77 4.76 -10.89 -11.48
CA ALA A 77 4.31 -9.79 -12.32
C ALA A 77 3.09 -9.04 -11.73
N GLY A 78 2.18 -9.76 -11.07
CA GLY A 78 1.06 -9.17 -10.36
C GLY A 78 1.50 -8.28 -9.19
N ALA A 79 2.50 -8.71 -8.42
CA ALA A 79 3.04 -7.92 -7.31
C ALA A 79 3.78 -6.68 -7.82
N GLU A 80 4.54 -6.80 -8.92
CA GLU A 80 5.16 -5.64 -9.57
C GLU A 80 4.11 -4.63 -10.04
N ALA A 81 3.00 -5.10 -10.62
CA ALA A 81 1.90 -4.22 -11.02
C ALA A 81 1.21 -3.55 -9.83
N PHE A 82 1.03 -4.27 -8.71
CA PHE A 82 0.50 -3.71 -7.47
C PHE A 82 1.43 -2.63 -6.90
N LEU A 83 2.73 -2.92 -6.83
CA LEU A 83 3.73 -1.98 -6.30
C LEU A 83 3.87 -0.73 -7.18
N ALA A 84 3.73 -0.86 -8.50
CA ALA A 84 3.70 0.30 -9.39
C ALA A 84 2.51 1.24 -9.08
N VAL A 85 1.36 0.70 -8.66
CA VAL A 85 0.23 1.52 -8.17
C VAL A 85 0.59 2.16 -6.83
N CYS A 86 1.20 1.42 -5.90
CA CYS A 86 1.72 2.01 -4.66
C CYS A 86 2.64 3.21 -4.94
N GLU A 87 3.59 3.08 -5.86
CA GLU A 87 4.52 4.16 -6.25
C GLU A 87 3.79 5.36 -6.88
N ASP A 88 2.80 5.15 -7.74
CA ASP A 88 1.97 6.23 -8.31
C ASP A 88 1.22 7.02 -7.23
N HIS A 89 0.84 6.35 -6.14
CA HIS A 89 0.20 6.94 -4.97
C HIS A 89 1.17 7.50 -3.93
N GLY A 90 2.48 7.52 -4.23
CA GLY A 90 3.51 8.13 -3.40
C GLY A 90 4.12 7.21 -2.35
N TRP A 91 4.08 5.89 -2.57
CA TRP A 91 4.77 4.93 -1.71
C TRP A 91 6.23 4.91 -2.14
N GLU A 92 7.12 4.94 -1.15
CA GLU A 92 8.55 4.75 -1.36
C GLU A 92 8.95 3.43 -0.71
N PRO A 93 9.56 2.49 -1.45
CA PRO A 93 10.04 1.25 -0.88
C PRO A 93 11.04 1.51 0.24
N LEU A 94 10.95 0.75 1.33
CA LEU A 94 12.01 0.72 2.34
C LEU A 94 13.29 0.25 1.64
N GLU A 95 14.27 1.15 1.52
CA GLU A 95 15.57 0.82 0.94
C GLU A 95 16.14 -0.44 1.61
N GLY A 96 16.41 -1.46 0.81
CA GLY A 96 17.00 -2.73 1.23
C GLY A 96 18.50 -2.65 1.45
#